data_AF-A0A3B6RLG0-F1
#
_entry.id   AF-A0A3B6RLG0-F1
#
_cell.length_a   1.000
_cell.length_b   1.000
_cell.length_c   1.000
_cell.angle_alpha   90.00
_cell.angle_beta   90.00
_cell.angle_gamma   90.00
#
_symmetry.space_group_name_H-M   'P 1'
#
loop_
_entity.id
_entity.type
_entity.pdbx_description
1 polymer ?
#
loop_
_entity_poly.entity_id
_entity_poly.type
_entity_poly.pdbx_seq_one_letter_code
_entity_poly.pdbx_strand_id
1 'polypeptide(L)'
;MATARGTERRRQDGDRTRARLRERIKYRCDRLVQDAWEVSELFAPHLAILAFPAVGKPLLFGNPTLDSVLRNVVVDADVGAETAEEAAARVAAMRREAGWIGARVAQEQARLRAVAEKVKAAQEEQGRAHWWEVDVDALGEAELPEFATALDALRADVLRRLAKLAEERKPPRRQW
;
A
#
# COMPACT_ATOMS: atom_id res chain seq x y z
N MET A 1 24.94 27.46 11.52
CA MET A 1 24.80 27.58 10.06
C MET A 1 25.33 26.30 9.41
N ALA A 2 24.43 25.41 8.97
CA ALA A 2 24.81 24.17 8.30
C ALA A 2 25.00 24.43 6.80
N THR A 3 26.24 24.36 6.33
CA THR A 3 26.56 24.50 4.90
C THR A 3 26.18 23.23 4.18
N ALA A 4 25.14 23.30 3.33
CA ALA A 4 24.80 22.24 2.39
C ALA A 4 25.99 22.05 1.44
N ARG A 5 26.68 20.91 1.55
CA ARG A 5 27.73 20.51 0.61
C ARG A 5 27.08 20.30 -0.76
N GLY A 6 27.35 21.21 -1.69
CA GLY A 6 26.89 21.14 -3.07
C GLY A 6 27.35 19.84 -3.75
N THR A 7 26.62 19.44 -4.78
CA THR A 7 26.89 18.27 -5.62
C THR A 7 28.23 18.42 -6.34
N GLU A 8 29.27 17.86 -5.74
CA GLU A 8 30.61 17.78 -6.32
C GLU A 8 30.60 16.87 -7.56
N ARG A 9 30.86 17.42 -8.76
CA ARG A 9 31.15 16.59 -9.95
C ARG A 9 32.52 15.96 -9.76
N ARG A 10 32.55 14.77 -9.16
CA ARG A 10 33.79 14.01 -8.98
C ARG A 10 34.20 13.35 -10.30
N ARG A 11 35.48 13.49 -10.64
CA ARG A 11 36.11 12.78 -11.77
C ARG A 11 35.93 11.26 -11.59
N GLN A 12 35.82 10.56 -12.71
CA GLN A 12 35.55 9.12 -12.79
C GLN A 12 36.65 8.25 -12.13
N ASP A 13 37.82 8.83 -11.88
CA ASP A 13 38.95 8.21 -11.21
C ASP A 13 39.06 8.62 -9.75
N GLY A 14 39.05 7.63 -8.86
CA GLY A 14 39.55 7.78 -7.49
C GLY A 14 38.51 7.64 -6.38
N ASP A 15 38.05 6.42 -6.12
CA ASP A 15 38.02 5.89 -4.73
C ASP A 15 37.66 4.39 -4.73
N ARG A 16 38.62 3.55 -4.31
CA ARG A 16 38.63 2.09 -4.47
C ARG A 16 38.09 1.30 -3.27
N THR A 17 37.40 1.93 -2.32
CA THR A 17 36.85 1.16 -1.18
C THR A 17 35.52 0.52 -1.57
N ARG A 18 35.40 -0.81 -1.42
CA ARG A 18 34.17 -1.57 -1.73
C ARG A 18 32.91 -0.97 -1.08
N ALA A 19 33.02 -0.35 0.08
CA ALA A 19 31.93 0.31 0.78
C ALA A 19 31.39 1.56 0.04
N ARG A 20 32.26 2.51 -0.34
CA ARG A 20 31.87 3.72 -1.09
C ARG A 20 31.34 3.40 -2.49
N LEU A 21 31.88 2.37 -3.14
CA LEU A 21 31.37 1.89 -4.42
C LEU A 21 29.94 1.35 -4.29
N ARG A 22 29.64 0.60 -3.22
CA ARG A 22 28.29 0.08 -2.93
C ARG A 22 27.30 1.21 -2.70
N GLU A 23 27.64 2.21 -1.89
CA GLU A 23 26.78 3.38 -1.64
C GLU A 23 26.45 4.14 -2.92
N ARG A 24 27.46 4.37 -3.78
CA ARG A 24 27.27 5.05 -5.07
C ARG A 24 26.45 4.24 -6.06
N ILE A 25 26.61 2.92 -6.08
CA ILE A 25 25.77 2.04 -6.92
C ILE A 25 24.33 2.10 -6.43
N LYS A 26 24.10 1.98 -5.11
CA LYS A 26 22.76 2.09 -4.53
C LYS A 26 22.06 3.39 -4.91
N TYR A 27 22.70 4.54 -4.68
CA TYR A 27 22.13 5.85 -5.03
C TYR A 27 21.79 5.95 -6.53
N ARG A 28 22.65 5.43 -7.41
CA ARG A 28 22.42 5.44 -8.85
C ARG A 28 21.29 4.48 -9.27
N CYS A 29 21.17 3.33 -8.62
CA CYS A 29 20.07 2.39 -8.83
C CYS A 29 18.73 3.00 -8.41
N ASP A 30 18.68 3.61 -7.22
CA ASP A 30 17.47 4.27 -6.72
C ASP A 30 17.02 5.40 -7.67
N ARG A 31 17.97 6.22 -8.14
CA ARG A 31 17.71 7.27 -9.12
C ARG A 31 17.27 6.72 -10.47
N LEU A 32 17.91 5.65 -10.96
CA LEU A 32 17.55 5.03 -12.23
C LEU A 32 16.11 4.47 -12.18
N VAL A 33 15.70 3.88 -11.05
CA VAL A 33 14.32 3.43 -10.85
C VAL A 33 13.35 4.61 -10.85
N GLN A 34 13.71 5.71 -10.20
CA GLN A 34 12.89 6.93 -10.20
C GLN A 34 12.73 7.50 -11.62
N ASP A 35 13.82 7.65 -12.35
CA ASP A 35 13.81 8.14 -13.74
C ASP A 35 12.96 7.19 -14.63
N ALA A 36 13.09 5.87 -14.42
CA ALA A 36 12.30 4.87 -15.14
C ALA A 36 10.81 4.95 -14.82
N TRP A 37 10.46 5.20 -13.57
CA TRP A 37 9.08 5.41 -13.16
C TRP A 37 8.49 6.66 -13.84
N GLU A 38 9.20 7.79 -13.82
CA GLU A 38 8.78 9.03 -14.48
C GLU A 38 8.61 8.88 -16.00
N VAL A 39 9.56 8.21 -16.66
CA VAL A 39 9.47 7.91 -18.10
C VAL A 39 8.29 6.97 -18.40
N SER A 40 8.05 6.00 -17.52
CA SER A 40 6.95 5.05 -17.72
C SER A 40 5.56 5.67 -17.52
N GLU A 41 5.48 6.75 -16.74
CA GLU A 41 4.26 7.52 -16.53
C GLU A 41 3.93 8.40 -17.75
N LEU A 42 4.95 8.88 -18.47
CA LEU A 42 4.80 9.89 -19.54
C LEU A 42 4.88 9.33 -20.97
N PHE A 43 5.72 8.32 -21.24
CA PHE A 43 6.08 7.94 -22.62
C PHE A 43 6.15 6.44 -22.91
N ALA A 44 6.40 5.59 -21.91
CA ALA A 44 6.64 4.17 -22.14
C ALA A 44 5.81 3.28 -21.21
N PRO A 45 4.67 2.76 -21.67
CA PRO A 45 3.81 1.91 -20.85
C PRO A 45 4.46 0.55 -20.53
N HIS A 46 5.49 0.15 -21.29
CA HIS A 46 6.18 -1.14 -21.22
C HIS A 46 7.68 -0.91 -21.06
N LEU A 47 8.14 -0.76 -19.81
CA LEU A 47 9.54 -0.51 -19.49
C LEU A 47 10.01 -1.51 -18.43
N ALA A 48 11.14 -2.16 -18.68
CA ALA A 48 11.79 -3.02 -17.69
C ALA A 48 13.27 -2.68 -17.53
N ILE A 49 13.76 -2.76 -16.29
CA ILE A 49 15.17 -2.68 -15.93
C ILE A 49 15.53 -3.93 -15.16
N LEU A 50 16.54 -4.66 -15.65
CA LEU A 50 17.19 -5.74 -14.92
C LEU A 50 18.67 -5.39 -14.73
N ALA A 51 19.12 -5.36 -13.48
CA ALA A 51 20.54 -5.28 -13.17
C ALA A 51 20.92 -6.30 -12.10
N PHE A 52 21.90 -7.15 -12.44
CA PHE A 52 22.42 -8.17 -11.53
C PHE A 52 23.72 -7.67 -10.90
N PRO A 53 23.74 -7.37 -9.58
CA PRO A 53 25.00 -7.04 -8.93
C PRO A 53 25.85 -8.31 -8.78
N ALA A 54 27.17 -8.15 -8.72
CA ALA A 54 28.10 -9.27 -8.50
C ALA A 54 27.86 -10.00 -7.16
N VAL A 55 27.26 -9.31 -6.18
CA VAL A 55 26.82 -9.88 -4.89
C VAL A 55 25.56 -9.15 -4.46
N GLY A 56 24.50 -9.89 -4.12
CA GLY A 56 23.25 -9.34 -3.58
C GLY A 56 22.03 -9.62 -4.46
N LYS A 57 20.90 -8.99 -4.12
CA LYS A 57 19.64 -9.16 -4.85
C LYS A 57 19.67 -8.36 -6.17
N PRO A 58 19.11 -8.91 -7.26
CA PRO A 58 18.98 -8.16 -8.50
C PRO A 58 18.06 -6.95 -8.33
N LEU A 59 18.38 -5.87 -9.03
CA LEU A 59 17.48 -4.74 -9.22
C LEU A 59 16.52 -5.10 -10.35
N LEU A 60 15.25 -5.12 -10.02
CA LEU A 60 14.17 -5.48 -10.93
C LEU A 60 13.13 -4.35 -10.91
N PHE A 61 12.89 -3.76 -12.08
CA PHE A 61 11.80 -2.82 -12.29
C PHE A 61 11.06 -3.23 -13.56
N GLY A 62 9.74 -3.16 -13.53
CA GLY A 62 8.89 -3.42 -14.68
C GLY A 62 7.57 -2.69 -14.55
N ASN A 63 7.19 -1.95 -15.58
CA ASN A 63 5.88 -1.36 -15.75
C ASN A 63 5.25 -1.98 -17.00
N PRO A 64 4.05 -2.62 -16.92
CA PRO A 64 3.20 -2.79 -15.73
C PRO A 64 3.71 -3.79 -14.70
N THR A 65 4.31 -4.90 -15.15
CA THR A 65 5.09 -5.81 -14.28
C THR A 65 6.29 -6.33 -15.06
N LEU A 66 7.36 -6.72 -14.35
CA LEU A 66 8.53 -7.31 -14.98
C LEU A 66 8.16 -8.54 -15.82
N ASP A 67 7.33 -9.41 -15.28
CA ASP A 67 6.91 -10.65 -15.94
C ASP A 67 6.12 -10.38 -17.21
N SER A 68 5.25 -9.35 -17.23
CA SER A 68 4.53 -8.94 -18.44
C SER A 68 5.47 -8.44 -19.54
N VAL A 69 6.45 -7.59 -19.17
CA VAL A 69 7.42 -7.09 -20.15
C VAL A 69 8.33 -8.22 -20.66
N LEU A 70 8.77 -9.12 -19.77
CA LEU A 70 9.59 -10.27 -20.15
C LEU A 70 8.83 -11.27 -21.02
N ARG A 71 7.54 -11.51 -20.75
CA ARG A 71 6.70 -12.35 -21.61
C ARG A 71 6.63 -11.79 -23.02
N ASN A 72 6.39 -10.50 -23.20
CA ASN A 72 6.38 -9.93 -24.55
C ASN A 72 7.76 -10.06 -25.19
N VAL A 73 8.86 -9.71 -24.51
CA VAL A 73 10.20 -9.81 -25.12
C VAL A 73 10.65 -11.26 -25.43
N VAL A 74 10.24 -12.25 -24.62
CA VAL A 74 10.70 -13.65 -24.73
C VAL A 74 9.72 -14.54 -25.51
N VAL A 75 8.42 -14.30 -25.43
CA VAL A 75 7.37 -15.08 -26.12
C VAL A 75 7.15 -14.55 -27.55
N ASP A 76 7.38 -13.25 -27.82
CA ASP A 76 7.28 -12.68 -29.17
C ASP A 76 8.39 -13.15 -30.11
N ALA A 77 9.38 -13.88 -29.60
CA ALA A 77 10.33 -14.59 -30.45
C ALA A 77 9.67 -15.74 -31.23
N ASP A 78 8.54 -16.30 -30.76
CA ASP A 78 7.90 -17.47 -31.38
C ASP A 78 6.37 -17.37 -31.60
N VAL A 79 5.60 -16.49 -30.95
CA VAL A 79 4.16 -16.33 -31.23
C VAL A 79 3.68 -14.88 -31.06
N GLY A 80 3.21 -14.28 -32.16
CA GLY A 80 2.32 -13.10 -32.25
C GLY A 80 2.37 -12.09 -31.10
N ALA A 81 3.27 -11.12 -31.24
CA ALA A 81 3.51 -10.05 -30.28
C ALA A 81 2.29 -9.19 -29.93
N GLU A 82 1.94 -9.12 -28.63
CA GLU A 82 1.11 -8.02 -28.13
C GLU A 82 1.92 -6.74 -28.30
N THR A 83 1.43 -5.84 -29.14
CA THR A 83 2.11 -4.59 -29.43
C THR A 83 2.24 -3.73 -28.17
N ALA A 84 3.28 -2.91 -28.11
CA ALA A 84 3.48 -1.97 -27.00
C ALA A 84 2.25 -1.07 -26.78
N GLU A 85 1.46 -0.81 -27.84
CA GLU A 85 0.22 -0.03 -27.82
C GLU A 85 -0.97 -0.80 -27.22
N GLU A 86 -1.17 -2.07 -27.57
CA GLU A 86 -2.20 -2.92 -26.97
C GLU A 86 -1.97 -3.10 -25.46
N ALA A 87 -0.72 -3.33 -25.11
CA ALA A 87 -0.34 -3.49 -23.73
C ALA A 87 -0.48 -2.14 -22.97
N ALA A 88 -0.18 -1.00 -23.60
CA ALA A 88 -0.47 0.33 -23.08
C ALA A 88 -1.95 0.55 -22.79
N ALA A 89 -2.80 0.16 -23.75
CA ALA A 89 -4.24 0.30 -23.66
C ALA A 89 -4.80 -0.53 -22.49
N ARG A 90 -4.28 -1.75 -22.28
CA ARG A 90 -4.63 -2.58 -21.12
C ARG A 90 -4.24 -1.96 -19.79
N VAL A 91 -3.04 -1.41 -19.67
CA VAL A 91 -2.60 -0.72 -18.44
C VAL A 91 -3.44 0.52 -18.18
N ALA A 92 -3.74 1.30 -19.22
CA ALA A 92 -4.62 2.46 -19.11
C ALA A 92 -6.03 2.06 -18.68
N ALA A 93 -6.58 0.96 -19.20
CA ALA A 93 -7.87 0.42 -18.78
C ALA A 93 -7.86 0.00 -17.30
N MET A 94 -6.83 -0.73 -16.86
CA MET A 94 -6.66 -1.14 -15.46
C MET A 94 -6.56 0.07 -14.51
N ARG A 95 -5.81 1.11 -14.91
CA ARG A 95 -5.71 2.37 -14.12
C ARG A 95 -7.06 3.06 -13.99
N ARG A 96 -7.89 3.09 -15.05
CA ARG A 96 -9.25 3.65 -14.99
C ARG A 96 -10.14 2.86 -14.04
N GLU A 97 -10.08 1.53 -14.10
CA GLU A 97 -10.84 0.66 -13.20
C GLU A 97 -10.42 0.85 -11.74
N ALA A 98 -9.11 0.90 -11.46
CA ALA A 98 -8.59 1.21 -10.13
C ALA A 98 -9.04 2.59 -9.64
N GLY A 99 -9.07 3.59 -10.52
CA GLY A 99 -9.62 4.92 -10.21
C GLY A 99 -11.11 4.88 -9.86
N TRP A 100 -11.90 4.10 -10.59
CA TRP A 100 -13.33 3.91 -10.31
C TRP A 100 -13.56 3.21 -8.96
N ILE A 101 -12.80 2.15 -8.66
CA ILE A 101 -12.84 1.47 -7.37
C ILE A 101 -12.45 2.44 -6.25
N GLY A 102 -11.39 3.21 -6.44
CA GLY A 102 -10.96 4.24 -5.48
C GLY A 102 -12.03 5.28 -5.21
N ALA A 103 -12.72 5.76 -6.25
CA ALA A 103 -13.83 6.69 -6.11
C ALA A 103 -15.01 6.08 -5.33
N ARG A 104 -15.34 4.82 -5.58
CA ARG A 104 -16.39 4.09 -4.85
C ARG A 104 -16.03 3.89 -3.38
N VAL A 105 -14.77 3.55 -3.08
CA VAL A 105 -14.27 3.44 -1.70
C VAL A 105 -14.32 4.80 -1.00
N ALA A 106 -13.92 5.87 -1.67
CA ALA A 106 -13.97 7.23 -1.10
C ALA A 106 -15.42 7.66 -0.81
N GLN A 107 -16.35 7.34 -1.70
CA GLN A 107 -17.78 7.57 -1.50
C GLN A 107 -18.31 6.81 -0.27
N GLU A 108 -17.96 5.53 -0.14
CA GLU A 108 -18.40 4.73 1.01
C GLU A 108 -17.78 5.23 2.32
N GLN A 109 -16.50 5.61 2.31
CA GLN A 109 -15.88 6.23 3.47
C GLN A 109 -16.55 7.54 3.86
N ALA A 110 -16.99 8.35 2.89
CA ALA A 110 -17.75 9.57 3.17
C ALA A 110 -19.11 9.25 3.80
N ARG A 111 -19.81 8.21 3.31
CA ARG A 111 -21.07 7.71 3.88
C ARG A 111 -20.88 7.28 5.35
N LEU A 112 -19.86 6.46 5.61
CA LEU A 112 -19.54 5.97 6.96
C LEU A 112 -19.17 7.10 7.92
N ARG A 113 -18.42 8.11 7.46
CA ARG A 113 -18.13 9.30 8.27
C ARG A 113 -19.41 10.07 8.62
N ALA A 114 -20.30 10.27 7.64
CA ALA A 114 -21.56 10.95 7.89
C ALA A 114 -22.42 10.20 8.92
N VAL A 115 -22.47 8.85 8.84
CA VAL A 115 -23.13 8.01 9.86
C VAL A 115 -22.48 8.18 11.23
N ALA A 116 -21.15 8.14 11.32
CA ALA A 116 -20.44 8.31 12.59
C ALA A 116 -20.70 9.69 13.24
N GLU A 117 -20.76 10.76 12.43
CA GLU A 117 -21.12 12.09 12.94
C GLU A 117 -22.56 12.15 13.44
N LYS A 118 -23.52 11.51 12.76
CA LYS A 118 -24.90 11.39 13.25
C LYS A 118 -24.99 10.65 14.58
N VAL A 119 -24.28 9.52 14.70
CA VAL A 119 -24.20 8.73 15.95
C VAL A 119 -23.73 9.62 17.09
N LYS A 120 -22.66 10.39 16.84
CA LYS A 120 -22.07 11.28 17.84
C LYS A 120 -23.00 12.43 18.21
N ALA A 121 -23.67 13.06 17.23
CA ALA A 121 -24.64 14.11 17.49
C ALA A 121 -25.83 13.61 18.34
N ALA A 122 -26.38 12.43 18.02
CA ALA A 122 -27.44 11.80 18.80
C ALA A 122 -26.97 11.40 20.21
N GLN A 123 -25.72 10.96 20.36
CA GLN A 123 -25.11 10.69 21.66
C GLN A 123 -25.04 11.94 22.54
N GLU A 124 -24.63 13.08 21.96
CA GLU A 124 -24.55 14.37 22.65
C GLU A 124 -25.95 14.89 23.02
N GLU A 125 -26.93 14.81 22.11
CA GLU A 125 -28.31 15.23 22.35
C GLU A 125 -29.00 14.42 23.46
N GLN A 126 -28.75 13.11 23.51
CA GLN A 126 -29.32 12.21 24.51
C GLN A 126 -28.48 12.11 25.80
N GLY A 127 -27.35 12.83 25.88
CA GLY A 127 -26.48 12.84 27.07
C GLY A 127 -25.91 11.46 27.42
N ARG A 128 -25.68 10.60 26.43
CA ARG A 128 -25.27 9.20 26.64
C ARG A 128 -23.75 9.05 26.71
N ALA A 129 -23.27 8.18 27.59
CA ALA A 129 -21.83 7.95 27.76
C ALA A 129 -21.26 7.09 26.63
N HIS A 130 -22.11 6.24 26.04
CA HIS A 130 -21.69 5.28 25.03
C HIS A 130 -22.60 5.31 23.80
N TRP A 131 -22.01 5.06 22.63
CA TRP A 131 -22.72 5.11 21.35
C TRP A 131 -23.83 4.05 21.21
N TRP A 132 -23.74 2.94 21.95
CA TRP A 132 -24.77 1.88 21.98
C TRP A 132 -25.94 2.18 22.92
N GLU A 133 -25.90 3.28 23.68
CA GLU A 133 -27.00 3.73 24.54
C GLU A 133 -27.91 4.74 23.81
N VAL A 134 -27.55 5.10 22.58
CA VAL A 134 -28.34 5.97 21.71
C VAL A 134 -29.55 5.20 21.20
N ASP A 135 -30.72 5.84 21.24
CA ASP A 135 -31.96 5.27 20.71
C ASP A 135 -31.79 4.86 19.23
N VAL A 136 -32.02 3.57 18.96
CA VAL A 136 -31.89 2.97 17.62
C VAL A 136 -32.97 3.50 16.68
N ASP A 137 -34.15 3.82 17.20
CA ASP A 137 -35.25 4.41 16.42
C ASP A 137 -34.93 5.85 15.98
N ALA A 138 -34.06 6.54 16.73
CA ALA A 138 -33.58 7.88 16.37
C ALA A 138 -32.45 7.85 15.34
N LEU A 139 -31.72 6.73 15.20
CA LEU A 139 -30.61 6.62 14.26
C LEU A 139 -31.07 6.29 12.83
N GLY A 140 -32.04 5.39 12.69
CA GLY A 140 -32.59 4.95 11.40
C GLY A 140 -32.08 3.60 10.90
N GLU A 141 -32.76 3.03 9.89
CA GLU A 141 -32.43 1.69 9.34
C GLU A 141 -31.09 1.62 8.60
N ALA A 142 -30.62 2.77 8.07
CA ALA A 142 -29.41 2.83 7.25
C ALA A 142 -28.13 2.61 8.07
N GLU A 143 -28.23 2.73 9.40
CA GLU A 143 -27.15 2.65 10.36
C GLU A 143 -27.07 1.26 11.07
N LEU A 144 -28.06 0.36 10.85
CA LEU A 144 -28.11 -0.98 11.48
C LEU A 144 -26.93 -1.90 11.13
N PRO A 145 -26.43 -1.96 9.88
CA PRO A 145 -25.24 -2.76 9.54
C PRO A 145 -23.97 -2.29 10.29
N GLU A 146 -23.85 -0.98 10.52
CA GLU A 146 -22.75 -0.37 11.28
C GLU A 146 -22.86 -0.74 12.77
N PHE A 147 -24.05 -0.74 13.34
CA PHE A 147 -24.30 -1.26 14.70
C PHE A 147 -23.89 -2.73 14.84
N ALA A 148 -24.29 -3.57 13.88
CA ALA A 148 -23.93 -4.99 13.90
C ALA A 148 -22.41 -5.19 13.88
N THR A 149 -21.71 -4.46 13.02
CA THR A 149 -20.23 -4.51 12.92
C THR A 149 -19.56 -4.08 14.22
N ALA A 150 -20.06 -3.01 14.85
CA ALA A 150 -19.50 -2.50 16.08
C ALA A 150 -19.80 -3.41 17.29
N LEU A 151 -20.96 -4.10 17.31
CA LEU A 151 -21.27 -5.15 18.28
C LEU A 151 -20.36 -6.37 18.13
N ASP A 152 -20.07 -6.80 16.90
CA ASP A 152 -19.12 -7.89 16.65
C ASP A 152 -17.70 -7.52 17.13
N ALA A 153 -17.27 -6.27 16.90
CA ALA A 153 -16.00 -5.78 17.40
C ALA A 153 -15.95 -5.78 18.94
N LEU A 154 -17.02 -5.33 19.61
CA LEU A 154 -17.13 -5.36 21.07
C LEU A 154 -17.09 -6.79 21.60
N ARG A 155 -17.82 -7.72 20.98
CA ARG A 155 -17.81 -9.14 21.34
C ARG A 155 -16.39 -9.72 21.24
N ALA A 156 -15.67 -9.43 20.16
CA ALA A 156 -14.29 -9.87 20.00
C ALA A 156 -13.37 -9.32 21.10
N ASP A 157 -13.56 -8.07 21.51
CA ASP A 157 -12.76 -7.44 22.57
C ASP A 157 -13.04 -8.02 23.96
N VAL A 158 -14.31 -8.29 24.27
CA VAL A 158 -14.71 -8.97 25.49
C VAL A 158 -14.10 -10.36 25.56
N LEU A 159 -14.17 -11.14 24.46
CA LEU A 159 -13.56 -12.47 24.40
C LEU A 159 -12.04 -12.42 24.61
N ARG A 160 -11.36 -11.43 24.02
CA ARG A 160 -9.92 -11.20 24.25
C ARG A 160 -9.61 -10.93 25.72
N ARG A 161 -10.39 -10.08 26.39
CA ARG A 161 -10.23 -9.79 27.83
C ARG A 161 -10.46 -11.02 28.70
N LEU A 162 -11.48 -11.81 28.40
CA LEU A 162 -11.76 -13.05 29.12
C LEU A 162 -10.63 -14.07 28.95
N ALA A 163 -10.09 -14.22 27.74
CA ALA A 163 -8.94 -15.09 27.50
C ALA A 163 -7.70 -14.64 28.27
N LYS A 164 -7.44 -13.33 28.32
CA LYS A 164 -6.33 -12.76 29.09
C LYS A 164 -6.48 -13.05 30.60
N LEU A 165 -7.67 -12.80 31.15
CA LEU A 165 -7.96 -13.11 32.56
C LEU A 165 -7.86 -14.61 32.87
N ALA A 166 -8.25 -15.47 31.92
CA ALA A 166 -8.13 -16.92 32.07
C ALA A 166 -6.66 -17.37 32.08
N GLU A 167 -5.79 -16.77 31.27
CA GLU A 167 -4.34 -17.05 31.30
C GLU A 167 -3.69 -16.51 32.57
N GLU A 168 -4.05 -15.31 33.04
CA GLU A 168 -3.55 -14.75 34.30
C GLU A 168 -3.94 -15.59 35.52
N ARG A 169 -5.07 -16.31 35.44
CA ARG A 169 -5.59 -17.17 36.51
C ARG A 169 -5.02 -18.60 36.48
N LYS A 170 -4.26 -18.98 35.44
CA LYS A 170 -3.60 -20.29 35.42
C LYS A 170 -2.45 -20.31 36.45
N PRO A 171 -2.39 -21.32 37.34
CA PRO A 171 -1.28 -21.44 38.27
C PRO A 171 0.04 -21.62 37.48
N PRO A 172 1.18 -21.15 38.03
CA PRO A 172 2.47 -21.26 37.35
C PRO A 172 2.72 -22.72 36.98
N ARG A 173 2.98 -22.96 35.70
CA ARG A 173 3.32 -24.30 35.19
C ARG A 173 4.53 -24.78 35.96
N ARG A 174 4.36 -25.81 36.79
CA ARG A 174 5.47 -26.50 37.45
C ARG A 174 6.33 -27.09 36.34
N GLN A 175 7.47 -26.46 36.09
CA GLN A 175 8.53 -27.02 35.27
C GLN A 175 9.17 -28.10 36.13
N TRP A 176 9.04 -29.35 35.68
CA TRP A 176 9.79 -30.48 36.22
C TRP A 176 11.11 -30.57 35.48
#